data_AF-A0A940FTJ7-F1
#
_entry.id   AF-A0A940FTJ7-F1
#
_cell.length_a   1.000
_cell.length_b   1.000
_cell.length_c   1.000
_cell.angle_alpha   90.00
_cell.angle_beta   90.00
_cell.angle_gamma   90.00
#
_symmetry.space_group_name_H-M   'P 1'
#
loop_
_entity.id
_entity.type
_entity.pdbx_description
1 polymer ?
#
loop_
_entity_poly.entity_id
_entity_poly.type
_entity_poly.pdbx_seq_one_letter_code
_entity_poly.pdbx_strand_id
1 'polypeptide(L)'
;MTVLPGSRSERRESKGAPAPGARSRRLGLWYVLEHHIRDLRSYGFVTVAQAVGTPFLSWLAFGVGVGALVQAGTGGAGVGGVPYLAFVLPALMCGLTLQVWAEDAMFGTLLGVMWRRTFIAMRAAPLTVPQIAGGFVASIALRAGITAILYALVAWLAGAFSSPWAWASVLAALLGAAAFGLPLGAYAARIERDTGQFALVNRFIVIPLTLFSGTMFPLEVLPIWLQPIGWISPLWHASELARATAYGPTGPGWLYLVHVVVLLAAIVVGWVLVVRGLRRRLEK
;
A
#
# COMPACT_ATOMS: atom_id res chain seq x y z
N MET A 1 -48.97 14.58 56.02
CA MET A 1 -48.32 14.49 54.68
C MET A 1 -47.00 15.24 54.77
N THR A 2 -45.93 14.50 55.02
CA THR A 2 -44.61 15.05 55.39
C THR A 2 -43.78 15.26 54.13
N VAL A 3 -43.43 16.51 53.84
CA VAL A 3 -42.55 16.87 52.72
C VAL A 3 -41.12 16.54 53.13
N LEU A 4 -40.50 15.55 52.48
CA LEU A 4 -39.08 15.24 52.64
C LEU A 4 -38.23 16.22 51.82
N PRO A 5 -37.21 16.88 52.40
CA PRO A 5 -36.33 17.76 51.65
C PRO A 5 -35.36 16.94 50.78
N GLY A 6 -35.40 17.16 49.47
CA GLY A 6 -34.46 16.57 48.51
C GLY A 6 -33.02 16.95 48.85
N SER A 7 -32.19 15.93 49.05
CA SER A 7 -30.77 16.05 49.32
C SER A 7 -30.05 16.70 48.14
N ARG A 8 -29.43 17.87 48.40
CA ARG A 8 -28.55 18.60 47.47
C ARG A 8 -27.22 17.88 47.17
N SER A 9 -27.08 16.59 47.52
CA SER A 9 -25.82 15.84 47.44
C SER A 9 -25.56 15.16 46.09
N GLU A 10 -26.56 14.92 45.25
CA GLU A 10 -26.34 14.19 43.98
C GLU A 10 -25.79 15.06 42.84
N ARG A 11 -25.80 16.39 42.98
CA ARG A 11 -25.47 17.30 41.87
C ARG A 11 -23.99 17.68 41.78
N ARG A 12 -23.09 16.97 42.48
CA ARG A 12 -21.66 17.31 42.56
C ARG A 12 -20.68 16.36 41.83
N GLU A 13 -21.10 15.26 41.23
CA GLU A 13 -20.13 14.28 40.69
C GLU A 13 -20.06 14.04 39.16
N SER A 14 -20.86 14.67 38.30
CA SER A 14 -20.78 14.37 36.85
C SER A 14 -20.02 15.39 35.97
N LYS A 15 -19.35 16.39 36.54
CA LYS A 15 -18.68 17.45 35.73
C LYS A 15 -17.28 17.12 35.21
N GLY A 16 -16.74 15.92 35.47
CA GLY A 16 -15.37 15.56 35.06
C GLY A 16 -15.18 14.20 34.41
N ALA A 17 -16.20 13.33 34.42
CA ALA A 17 -16.08 12.02 33.79
C ALA A 17 -16.25 12.17 32.27
N PRO A 18 -15.26 11.82 31.44
CA PRO A 18 -15.46 11.78 30.00
C PRO A 18 -16.63 10.87 29.67
N ALA A 19 -17.53 11.32 28.78
CA ALA A 19 -18.71 10.56 28.37
C ALA A 19 -18.33 9.10 28.04
N PRO A 20 -19.16 8.09 28.38
CA PRO A 20 -18.88 6.70 28.07
C PRO A 20 -18.48 6.55 26.59
N GLY A 21 -17.28 6.03 26.33
CA GLY A 21 -16.75 5.87 24.96
C GLY A 21 -16.00 7.06 24.36
N ALA A 22 -15.81 8.19 25.07
CA ALA A 22 -15.05 9.34 24.54
C ALA A 22 -13.59 8.99 24.18
N ARG A 23 -12.95 8.09 24.94
CA ARG A 23 -11.59 7.59 24.65
C ARG A 23 -11.57 6.70 23.40
N SER A 24 -12.57 5.83 23.24
CA SER A 24 -12.76 5.00 22.04
C SER A 24 -13.01 5.87 20.80
N ARG A 25 -13.75 6.97 20.94
CA ARG A 25 -13.95 7.97 19.87
C ARG A 25 -12.70 8.76 19.51
N ARG A 26 -11.72 8.93 20.40
CA ARG A 26 -10.48 9.66 20.08
C ARG A 26 -9.40 8.73 19.52
N LEU A 27 -9.30 7.52 20.06
CA LEU A 27 -8.27 6.52 19.69
C LEU A 27 -8.80 5.41 18.79
N GLY A 28 -9.98 5.60 18.20
CA GLY A 28 -10.66 4.56 17.42
C GLY A 28 -9.82 3.98 16.28
N LEU A 29 -9.08 4.85 15.58
CA LEU A 29 -8.14 4.42 14.53
C LEU A 29 -7.07 3.49 15.08
N TRP A 30 -6.48 3.83 16.22
CA TRP A 30 -5.43 3.05 16.85
C TRP A 30 -5.94 1.67 17.28
N TYR A 31 -7.13 1.59 17.86
CA TYR A 31 -7.72 0.30 18.25
C TYR A 31 -8.00 -0.61 17.05
N VAL A 32 -8.46 -0.04 15.93
CA VAL A 32 -8.68 -0.80 14.70
C VAL A 32 -7.34 -1.27 14.11
N LEU A 33 -6.33 -0.40 14.10
CA LEU A 33 -4.98 -0.77 13.69
C LEU A 33 -4.41 -1.90 14.57
N GLU A 34 -4.53 -1.78 15.88
CA GLU A 34 -4.04 -2.76 16.84
C GLU A 34 -4.74 -4.12 16.66
N HIS A 35 -6.05 -4.14 16.37
CA HIS A 35 -6.78 -5.35 16.02
C HIS A 35 -6.18 -6.03 14.80
N HIS A 36 -5.97 -5.30 13.71
CA HIS A 36 -5.36 -5.87 12.50
C HIS A 36 -3.90 -6.31 12.71
N ILE A 37 -3.13 -5.60 13.53
CA ILE A 37 -1.76 -6.01 13.90
C ILE A 37 -1.77 -7.33 14.67
N ARG A 38 -2.73 -7.52 15.59
CA ARG A 38 -2.87 -8.79 16.31
C ARG A 38 -3.20 -9.93 15.36
N ASP A 39 -4.08 -9.70 14.38
CA ASP A 39 -4.38 -10.69 13.35
C ASP A 39 -3.13 -11.04 12.52
N LEU A 40 -2.31 -10.05 12.16
CA LEU A 40 -1.06 -10.26 11.42
C LEU A 40 -0.04 -11.14 12.18
N ARG A 41 -0.01 -11.09 13.52
CA ARG A 41 0.92 -11.91 14.32
C ARG A 41 0.73 -13.40 14.10
N SER A 42 -0.51 -13.84 13.85
CA SER A 42 -0.81 -15.26 13.60
C SER A 42 -0.21 -15.77 12.29
N TYR A 43 0.06 -14.88 11.32
CA TYR A 43 0.68 -15.19 10.02
C TYR A 43 2.05 -14.52 9.84
N GLY A 44 2.67 -14.07 10.94
CA GLY A 44 3.89 -13.27 10.91
C GLY A 44 5.07 -14.01 10.27
N PHE A 45 5.26 -15.29 10.61
CA PHE A 45 6.31 -16.11 10.01
C PHE A 45 6.13 -16.26 8.49
N VAL A 46 4.90 -16.56 8.04
CA VAL A 46 4.59 -16.69 6.60
C VAL A 46 4.85 -15.36 5.88
N THR A 47 4.47 -14.25 6.50
CA THR A 47 4.68 -12.90 5.95
C THR A 47 6.17 -12.61 5.77
N VAL A 48 7.00 -12.90 6.78
CA VAL A 48 8.45 -12.70 6.71
C VAL A 48 9.09 -13.67 5.70
N ALA A 49 8.68 -14.95 5.71
CA ALA A 49 9.19 -15.95 4.78
C ALA A 49 8.93 -15.57 3.32
N GLN A 50 7.72 -15.07 3.00
CA GLN A 50 7.41 -14.53 1.67
C GLN A 50 8.19 -13.25 1.39
N ALA A 51 8.22 -12.31 2.34
CA ALA A 51 8.91 -11.04 2.19
C ALA A 51 10.43 -11.16 2.01
N VAL A 52 11.06 -12.27 2.44
CA VAL A 52 12.49 -12.56 2.24
C VAL A 52 12.72 -13.53 1.08
N GLY A 53 11.86 -14.53 0.93
CA GLY A 53 11.97 -15.55 -0.11
C GLY A 53 11.75 -15.01 -1.51
N THR A 54 10.68 -14.23 -1.73
CA THR A 54 10.41 -13.63 -3.05
C THR A 54 11.55 -12.70 -3.53
N PRO A 55 12.16 -11.82 -2.70
CA PRO A 55 13.25 -10.95 -3.17
C PRO A 55 14.48 -11.74 -3.50
N PHE A 56 14.80 -12.72 -2.65
CA PHE A 56 15.96 -13.57 -2.86
C PHE A 56 15.83 -14.35 -4.19
N LEU A 57 14.66 -14.94 -4.44
CA LEU A 57 14.38 -15.62 -5.71
C LEU A 57 14.39 -14.66 -6.90
N SER A 58 13.88 -13.44 -6.72
CA SER A 58 13.89 -12.41 -7.78
C SER A 58 15.32 -11.95 -8.09
N TRP A 59 16.15 -11.75 -7.07
CA TRP A 59 17.57 -11.44 -7.24
C TRP A 59 18.30 -12.58 -7.94
N LEU A 60 18.03 -13.84 -7.58
CA LEU A 60 18.60 -14.99 -8.27
C LEU A 60 18.16 -15.01 -9.75
N ALA A 61 16.86 -14.85 -10.02
CA ALA A 61 16.32 -14.92 -11.38
C ALA A 61 16.79 -13.76 -12.27
N PHE A 62 16.68 -12.52 -11.80
CA PHE A 62 16.98 -11.33 -12.59
C PHE A 62 18.43 -10.89 -12.49
N GLY A 63 19.10 -11.10 -11.35
CA GLY A 63 20.51 -10.79 -11.17
C GLY A 63 21.40 -11.80 -11.85
N VAL A 64 21.32 -13.07 -11.43
CA VAL A 64 22.17 -14.14 -11.97
C VAL A 64 21.70 -14.57 -13.36
N GLY A 65 20.39 -14.70 -13.58
CA GLY A 65 19.85 -15.12 -14.87
C GLY A 65 19.89 -14.02 -15.93
N VAL A 66 19.00 -13.03 -15.81
CA VAL A 66 18.83 -12.00 -16.84
C VAL A 66 20.01 -11.00 -16.86
N GLY A 67 20.57 -10.66 -15.70
CA GLY A 67 21.70 -9.74 -15.60
C GLY A 67 22.94 -10.23 -16.36
N ALA A 68 23.22 -11.53 -16.33
CA ALA A 68 24.31 -12.13 -17.11
C ALA A 68 24.07 -12.01 -18.63
N LEU A 69 22.82 -12.19 -19.09
CA LEU A 69 22.45 -12.03 -20.50
C LEU A 69 22.56 -10.58 -20.95
N VAL A 70 22.10 -9.63 -20.12
CA VAL A 70 22.24 -8.19 -20.41
C VAL A 70 23.71 -7.81 -20.46
N GLN A 71 24.51 -8.28 -19.50
CA GLN A 71 25.96 -8.02 -19.47
C GLN A 71 26.66 -8.54 -20.73
N ALA A 72 26.29 -9.74 -21.21
CA ALA A 72 26.81 -10.31 -22.44
C ALA A 72 26.36 -9.52 -23.70
N GLY A 73 25.11 -9.03 -23.72
CA GLY A 73 24.55 -8.31 -24.87
C GLY A 73 24.96 -6.83 -24.97
N THR A 74 25.23 -6.17 -23.84
CA THR A 74 25.58 -4.73 -23.79
C THR A 74 27.05 -4.48 -23.45
N GLY A 75 27.90 -5.50 -23.40
CA GLY A 75 29.29 -5.38 -22.99
C GLY A 75 29.49 -4.80 -21.59
N GLY A 76 28.52 -5.00 -20.69
CA GLY A 76 28.54 -4.45 -19.33
C GLY A 76 28.01 -3.02 -19.16
N ALA A 77 27.57 -2.34 -20.22
CA ALA A 77 26.97 -0.99 -20.13
C ALA A 77 25.61 -0.96 -19.37
N GLY A 78 24.97 -2.10 -19.17
CA GLY A 78 23.71 -2.22 -18.44
C GLY A 78 22.53 -1.59 -19.18
N VAL A 79 21.57 -1.05 -18.42
CA VAL A 79 20.37 -0.39 -18.95
C VAL A 79 20.43 1.09 -18.60
N GLY A 80 20.46 1.95 -19.63
CA GLY A 80 20.57 3.39 -19.43
C GLY A 80 21.86 3.85 -18.74
N GLY A 81 22.96 3.08 -18.88
CA GLY A 81 24.26 3.37 -18.25
C GLY A 81 24.38 2.93 -16.79
N VAL A 82 23.40 2.20 -16.26
CA VAL A 82 23.37 1.71 -14.87
C VAL A 82 23.32 0.17 -14.88
N PRO A 83 23.99 -0.53 -13.92
CA PRO A 83 23.87 -1.97 -13.81
C PRO A 83 22.42 -2.44 -13.77
N TYR A 84 22.09 -3.52 -14.48
CA TYR A 84 20.71 -4.02 -14.60
C TYR A 84 20.05 -4.26 -13.24
N LEU A 85 20.81 -4.78 -12.27
CA LEU A 85 20.35 -4.98 -10.90
C LEU A 85 19.91 -3.67 -10.21
N ALA A 86 20.68 -2.60 -10.39
CA ALA A 86 20.37 -1.27 -9.85
C ALA A 86 19.14 -0.65 -10.53
N PHE A 87 18.87 -0.98 -11.80
CA PHE A 87 17.66 -0.56 -12.51
C PHE A 87 16.39 -1.32 -12.08
N VAL A 88 16.50 -2.65 -11.91
CA VAL A 88 15.35 -3.55 -11.73
C VAL A 88 14.90 -3.69 -10.28
N LEU A 89 15.83 -3.83 -9.32
CA LEU A 89 15.44 -4.13 -7.93
C LEU A 89 14.56 -3.05 -7.28
N PRO A 90 14.82 -1.73 -7.43
CA PRO A 90 13.94 -0.70 -6.87
C PRO A 90 12.51 -0.76 -7.45
N ALA A 91 12.39 -1.03 -8.75
CA ALA A 91 11.10 -1.12 -9.43
C ALA A 91 10.35 -2.42 -9.07
N LEU A 92 11.07 -3.53 -8.93
CA LEU A 92 10.52 -4.80 -8.45
C LEU A 92 9.94 -4.67 -7.05
N MET A 93 10.68 -4.02 -6.13
CA MET A 93 10.18 -3.70 -4.81
C MET A 93 8.84 -2.97 -4.88
N CYS A 94 8.74 -1.92 -5.71
CA CYS A 94 7.48 -1.18 -5.89
C CYS A 94 6.33 -2.09 -6.37
N GLY A 95 6.58 -2.96 -7.34
CA GLY A 95 5.58 -3.89 -7.88
C GLY A 95 5.06 -4.89 -6.86
N LEU A 96 5.93 -5.35 -5.96
CA LEU A 96 5.58 -6.34 -4.95
C LEU A 96 4.91 -5.70 -3.73
N THR A 97 5.36 -4.52 -3.32
CA THR A 97 4.65 -3.70 -2.33
C THR A 97 3.24 -3.36 -2.83
N LEU A 98 3.09 -3.08 -4.12
CA LEU A 98 1.79 -2.85 -4.76
C LEU A 98 0.91 -4.10 -4.74
N GLN A 99 1.45 -5.29 -5.00
CA GLN A 99 0.68 -6.54 -4.90
C GLN A 99 0.16 -6.77 -3.49
N VAL A 100 1.00 -6.56 -2.46
CA VAL A 100 0.58 -6.65 -1.05
C VAL A 100 -0.59 -5.70 -0.75
N TRP A 101 -0.51 -4.46 -1.23
CA TRP A 101 -1.58 -3.47 -1.06
C TRP A 101 -2.86 -3.84 -1.82
N ALA A 102 -2.73 -4.30 -3.06
CA ALA A 102 -3.87 -4.67 -3.89
C ALA A 102 -4.65 -5.83 -3.27
N GLU A 103 -3.96 -6.88 -2.83
CA GLU A 103 -4.57 -8.02 -2.17
C GLU A 103 -5.28 -7.62 -0.88
N ASP A 104 -4.62 -6.89 0.01
CA ASP A 104 -5.21 -6.48 1.28
C ASP A 104 -6.37 -5.51 1.11
N ALA A 105 -6.22 -4.53 0.22
CA ALA A 105 -7.30 -3.59 -0.02
C ALA A 105 -8.53 -4.29 -0.58
N MET A 106 -8.36 -5.26 -1.50
CA MET A 106 -9.48 -6.01 -2.06
C MET A 106 -10.07 -7.00 -1.05
N PHE A 107 -9.29 -7.99 -0.63
CA PHE A 107 -9.74 -9.10 0.20
C PHE A 107 -9.98 -8.68 1.64
N GLY A 108 -9.12 -7.83 2.23
CA GLY A 108 -9.31 -7.31 3.58
C GLY A 108 -10.58 -6.46 3.70
N THR A 109 -10.89 -5.64 2.69
CA THR A 109 -12.16 -4.92 2.67
C THR A 109 -13.34 -5.86 2.56
N LEU A 110 -13.28 -6.85 1.66
CA LEU A 110 -14.36 -7.82 1.45
C LEU A 110 -14.60 -8.71 2.69
N LEU A 111 -13.52 -9.13 3.35
CA LEU A 111 -13.56 -9.78 4.66
C LEU A 111 -14.29 -8.91 5.68
N GLY A 112 -13.94 -7.62 5.73
CA GLY A 112 -14.51 -6.65 6.67
C GLY A 112 -16.00 -6.36 6.46
N VAL A 113 -16.47 -6.27 5.22
CA VAL A 113 -17.86 -5.90 4.91
C VAL A 113 -18.80 -7.08 4.65
N MET A 114 -18.29 -8.22 4.17
CA MET A 114 -19.12 -9.31 3.65
C MET A 114 -18.84 -10.66 4.34
N TRP A 115 -17.60 -11.15 4.28
CA TRP A 115 -17.31 -12.55 4.68
C TRP A 115 -17.26 -12.75 6.19
N ARG A 116 -16.47 -11.92 6.90
CA ARG A 116 -16.36 -11.96 8.38
C ARG A 116 -17.15 -10.84 9.04
N ARG A 117 -17.56 -9.82 8.28
CA ARG A 117 -18.34 -8.67 8.77
C ARG A 117 -17.68 -7.93 9.94
N THR A 118 -16.36 -7.93 10.02
CA THR A 118 -15.62 -7.30 11.13
C THR A 118 -15.82 -5.80 11.18
N PHE A 119 -15.97 -5.11 10.04
CA PHE A 119 -16.26 -3.67 10.02
C PHE A 119 -17.67 -3.34 10.52
N ILE A 120 -18.63 -4.24 10.29
CA ILE A 120 -19.99 -4.11 10.82
C ILE A 120 -19.95 -4.29 12.35
N ALA A 121 -19.21 -5.29 12.85
CA ALA A 121 -19.01 -5.49 14.29
C ALA A 121 -18.30 -4.29 14.96
N MET A 122 -17.26 -3.74 14.32
CA MET A 122 -16.57 -2.53 14.82
C MET A 122 -17.49 -1.31 14.89
N ARG A 123 -18.48 -1.21 13.99
CA ARG A 123 -19.46 -0.12 14.00
C ARG A 123 -20.46 -0.21 15.16
N ALA A 124 -20.61 -1.39 15.78
CA ALA A 124 -21.42 -1.54 17.00
C ALA A 124 -20.74 -0.87 18.22
N ALA A 125 -19.41 -0.70 18.18
CA ALA A 125 -18.68 0.16 19.10
C ALA A 125 -18.81 1.65 18.66
N PRO A 126 -18.51 2.63 19.53
CA PRO A 126 -18.61 4.06 19.20
C PRO A 126 -17.48 4.55 18.27
N LEU A 127 -17.21 3.81 17.19
CA LEU A 127 -16.21 4.08 16.16
C LEU A 127 -16.86 4.70 14.92
N THR A 128 -16.19 5.70 14.34
CA THR A 128 -16.64 6.32 13.08
C THR A 128 -16.07 5.57 11.87
N VAL A 129 -16.76 5.61 10.73
CA VAL A 129 -16.31 4.96 9.49
C VAL A 129 -14.89 5.41 9.06
N PRO A 130 -14.52 6.71 9.12
CA PRO A 130 -13.14 7.12 8.82
C PRO A 130 -12.09 6.52 9.77
N GLN A 131 -12.44 6.23 11.02
CA GLN A 131 -11.51 5.58 11.96
C GLN A 131 -11.31 4.11 11.64
N ILE A 132 -12.39 3.40 11.27
CA ILE A 132 -12.33 2.02 10.80
C ILE A 132 -11.48 1.95 9.53
N ALA A 133 -11.80 2.77 8.53
CA ALA A 133 -11.06 2.86 7.29
C ALA A 133 -9.58 3.22 7.52
N GLY A 134 -9.31 4.19 8.39
CA GLY A 134 -7.96 4.66 8.67
C GLY A 134 -7.11 3.62 9.39
N GLY A 135 -7.68 2.90 10.37
CA GLY A 135 -6.94 1.86 11.09
C GLY A 135 -6.65 0.66 10.19
N PHE A 136 -7.61 0.29 9.33
CA PHE A 136 -7.42 -0.73 8.32
C PHE A 136 -6.35 -0.33 7.30
N VAL A 137 -6.45 0.83 6.67
CA VAL A 137 -5.46 1.34 5.69
C VAL A 137 -4.07 1.45 6.33
N ALA A 138 -3.98 1.94 7.57
CA ALA A 138 -2.71 1.99 8.30
C ALA A 138 -2.11 0.60 8.54
N SER A 139 -2.93 -0.43 8.75
CA SER A 139 -2.46 -1.80 8.93
C SER A 139 -1.88 -2.38 7.64
N ILE A 140 -2.50 -2.08 6.49
CA ILE A 140 -1.97 -2.44 5.16
C ILE A 140 -0.64 -1.73 4.94
N ALA A 141 -0.59 -0.41 5.20
CA ALA A 141 0.62 0.39 5.06
C ALA A 141 1.77 -0.15 5.91
N LEU A 142 1.49 -0.58 7.14
CA LEU A 142 2.48 -1.18 8.03
C LEU A 142 3.01 -2.50 7.47
N ARG A 143 2.14 -3.42 7.04
CA ARG A 143 2.56 -4.71 6.48
C ARG A 143 3.37 -4.53 5.20
N ALA A 144 2.86 -3.75 4.26
CA ALA A 144 3.56 -3.41 3.03
C ALA A 144 4.89 -2.68 3.31
N GLY A 145 4.96 -1.85 4.34
CA GLY A 145 6.17 -1.18 4.78
C GLY A 145 7.24 -2.17 5.25
N ILE A 146 6.86 -3.16 6.06
CA ILE A 146 7.76 -4.24 6.46
C ILE A 146 8.28 -4.99 5.23
N THR A 147 7.40 -5.36 4.30
CA THR A 147 7.82 -6.03 3.05
C THR A 147 8.76 -5.17 2.21
N ALA A 148 8.47 -3.88 2.03
CA ALA A 148 9.31 -2.95 1.28
C ALA A 148 10.67 -2.74 1.94
N ILE A 149 10.74 -2.63 3.26
CA ILE A 149 12.00 -2.51 4.01
C ILE A 149 12.86 -3.78 3.83
N LEU A 150 12.26 -4.96 3.94
CA LEU A 150 12.97 -6.23 3.73
C LEU A 150 13.50 -6.34 2.30
N TYR A 151 12.71 -5.92 1.31
CA TYR A 151 13.15 -5.85 -0.08
C TYR A 151 14.31 -4.87 -0.29
N ALA A 152 14.19 -3.66 0.26
CA ALA A 152 15.24 -2.66 0.18
C ALA A 152 16.54 -3.15 0.85
N LEU A 153 16.44 -3.90 1.95
CA LEU A 153 17.58 -4.54 2.59
C LEU A 153 18.26 -5.55 1.65
N VAL A 154 17.49 -6.43 1.00
CA VAL A 154 18.04 -7.39 0.03
C VAL A 154 18.65 -6.68 -1.17
N ALA A 155 18.02 -5.62 -1.69
CA ALA A 155 18.53 -4.83 -2.80
C ALA A 155 19.83 -4.10 -2.43
N TRP A 156 19.92 -3.58 -1.21
CA TRP A 156 21.14 -2.97 -0.67
C TRP A 156 22.27 -3.99 -0.55
N LEU A 157 22.00 -5.18 0.01
CA LEU A 157 22.98 -6.28 0.10
C LEU A 157 23.43 -6.78 -1.29
N ALA A 158 22.54 -6.73 -2.27
CA ALA A 158 22.83 -7.06 -3.67
C ALA A 158 23.64 -5.97 -4.41
N GLY A 159 23.96 -4.84 -3.76
CA GLY A 159 24.72 -3.75 -4.37
C GLY A 159 23.94 -2.90 -5.36
N ALA A 160 22.60 -2.93 -5.33
CA ALA A 160 21.77 -2.18 -6.27
C ALA A 160 21.62 -0.68 -5.92
N PHE A 161 22.02 -0.28 -4.72
CA PHE A 161 21.89 1.09 -4.22
C PHE A 161 23.24 1.78 -4.18
N SER A 162 23.38 2.90 -4.89
CA SER A 162 24.60 3.72 -4.91
C SER A 162 24.42 5.09 -4.25
N SER A 163 23.18 5.52 -4.03
CA SER A 163 22.83 6.80 -3.43
C SER A 163 22.62 6.71 -1.90
N PRO A 164 23.02 7.71 -1.11
CA PRO A 164 22.69 7.81 0.32
C PRO A 164 21.18 7.85 0.60
N TRP A 165 20.40 8.29 -0.39
CA TRP A 165 18.95 8.43 -0.31
C TRP A 165 18.21 7.15 -0.69
N ALA A 166 18.91 6.03 -0.92
CA ALA A 166 18.30 4.82 -1.46
C ALA A 166 17.16 4.26 -0.62
N TRP A 167 17.18 4.45 0.71
CA TRP A 167 16.08 4.03 1.58
C TRP A 167 14.79 4.84 1.37
N ALA A 168 14.84 6.03 0.77
CA ALA A 168 13.65 6.77 0.36
C ALA A 168 12.84 6.06 -0.74
N SER A 169 13.44 5.08 -1.43
CA SER A 169 12.72 4.21 -2.37
C SER A 169 11.59 3.42 -1.69
N VAL A 170 11.71 3.11 -0.40
CA VAL A 170 10.65 2.47 0.40
C VAL A 170 9.42 3.37 0.46
N LEU A 171 9.61 4.69 0.64
CA LEU A 171 8.51 5.65 0.66
C LEU A 171 7.87 5.75 -0.73
N ALA A 172 8.66 5.77 -1.80
CA ALA A 172 8.14 5.74 -3.17
C ALA A 172 7.28 4.49 -3.43
N ALA A 173 7.75 3.32 -3.00
CA ALA A 173 7.00 2.07 -3.09
C ALA A 173 5.67 2.12 -2.33
N LEU A 174 5.67 2.66 -1.10
CA LEU A 174 4.46 2.82 -0.30
C LEU A 174 3.47 3.79 -0.92
N LEU A 175 3.93 4.91 -1.49
CA LEU A 175 3.09 5.87 -2.18
C LEU A 175 2.45 5.25 -3.44
N GLY A 176 3.25 4.56 -4.26
CA GLY A 176 2.76 3.82 -5.43
C GLY A 176 1.70 2.78 -5.09
N ALA A 177 2.02 1.97 -4.08
CA ALA A 177 1.15 0.89 -3.63
C ALA A 177 -0.16 1.41 -3.03
N ALA A 178 -0.12 2.48 -2.24
CA ALA A 178 -1.32 3.12 -1.69
C ALA A 178 -2.17 3.81 -2.78
N ALA A 179 -1.53 4.50 -3.73
CA ALA A 179 -2.19 5.15 -4.86
C ALA A 179 -3.00 4.17 -5.72
N PHE A 180 -2.51 2.94 -5.86
CA PHE A 180 -3.20 1.88 -6.59
C PHE A 180 -4.19 1.08 -5.71
N GLY A 181 -3.78 0.74 -4.48
CA GLY A 181 -4.56 -0.10 -3.58
C GLY A 181 -5.81 0.57 -3.03
N LEU A 182 -5.79 1.87 -2.73
CA LEU A 182 -6.95 2.57 -2.17
C LEU A 182 -8.17 2.56 -3.13
N PRO A 183 -8.04 2.89 -4.43
CA PRO A 183 -9.12 2.70 -5.39
C PRO A 183 -9.67 1.27 -5.44
N LEU A 184 -8.80 0.25 -5.35
CA LEU A 184 -9.23 -1.15 -5.31
C LEU A 184 -10.01 -1.49 -4.04
N GLY A 185 -9.59 -0.96 -2.88
CA GLY A 185 -10.35 -1.08 -1.63
C GLY A 185 -11.71 -0.39 -1.73
N ALA A 186 -11.79 0.76 -2.39
CA ALA A 186 -13.05 1.46 -2.63
C ALA A 186 -14.00 0.68 -3.56
N TYR A 187 -13.44 0.01 -4.56
CA TYR A 187 -14.17 -0.92 -5.41
C TYR A 187 -14.70 -2.12 -4.61
N ALA A 188 -13.84 -2.75 -3.82
CA ALA A 188 -14.19 -3.87 -2.94
C ALA A 188 -15.30 -3.52 -1.94
N ALA A 189 -15.28 -2.32 -1.36
CA ALA A 189 -16.31 -1.83 -0.45
C ALA A 189 -17.72 -1.75 -1.09
N ARG A 190 -17.81 -1.75 -2.42
CA ARG A 190 -19.07 -1.66 -3.19
C ARG A 190 -19.54 -3.01 -3.72
N ILE A 191 -18.75 -4.07 -3.56
CA ILE A 191 -19.13 -5.41 -4.00
C ILE A 191 -20.23 -5.95 -3.07
N GLU A 192 -21.37 -6.32 -3.66
CA GLU A 192 -22.50 -6.91 -2.92
C GLU A 192 -22.59 -8.43 -3.09
N ARG A 193 -22.00 -8.97 -4.15
CA ARG A 193 -21.90 -10.41 -4.43
C ARG A 193 -20.50 -10.72 -4.92
N ASP A 194 -19.83 -11.67 -4.29
CA ASP A 194 -18.57 -12.18 -4.79
C ASP A 194 -18.82 -13.19 -5.92
N THR A 195 -18.47 -12.79 -7.14
CA THR A 195 -18.59 -13.61 -8.36
C THR A 195 -17.25 -13.77 -9.05
N GLY A 196 -16.13 -13.61 -8.32
CA GLY A 196 -14.79 -13.71 -8.89
C GLY A 196 -14.27 -12.43 -9.56
N GLN A 197 -14.85 -11.25 -9.24
CA GLN A 197 -14.43 -9.98 -9.84
C GLN A 197 -12.95 -9.66 -9.57
N PHE A 198 -12.41 -10.06 -8.42
CA PHE A 198 -11.00 -9.82 -8.09
C PHE A 198 -10.04 -10.62 -8.97
N ALA A 199 -10.42 -11.80 -9.45
CA ALA A 199 -9.60 -12.54 -10.42
C ALA A 199 -9.50 -11.79 -11.75
N LEU A 200 -10.60 -11.16 -12.20
CA LEU A 200 -10.61 -10.31 -13.39
C LEU A 200 -9.75 -9.06 -13.19
N VAL A 201 -9.87 -8.39 -12.04
CA VAL A 201 -9.02 -7.23 -11.68
C VAL A 201 -7.55 -7.63 -11.72
N ASN A 202 -7.18 -8.75 -11.10
CA ASN A 202 -5.79 -9.20 -11.09
C ASN A 202 -5.27 -9.45 -12.51
N ARG A 203 -6.06 -10.15 -13.34
CA ARG A 203 -5.64 -10.61 -14.66
C ARG A 203 -5.63 -9.51 -15.72
N PHE A 204 -6.56 -8.56 -15.64
CA PHE A 204 -6.74 -7.51 -16.65
C PHE A 204 -6.24 -6.14 -16.22
N ILE A 205 -5.94 -5.92 -14.93
CA ILE A 205 -5.46 -4.63 -14.42
C ILE A 205 -4.08 -4.79 -13.78
N VAL A 206 -3.95 -5.62 -12.74
CA VAL A 206 -2.70 -5.71 -11.96
C VAL A 206 -1.55 -6.27 -12.79
N ILE A 207 -1.76 -7.40 -13.48
CA ILE A 207 -0.71 -8.04 -14.29
C ILE A 207 -0.28 -7.13 -15.47
N PRO A 208 -1.18 -6.60 -16.32
CA PRO A 208 -0.78 -5.71 -17.41
C PRO A 208 -0.05 -4.47 -16.91
N LEU A 209 -0.55 -3.81 -15.85
CA LEU A 209 0.14 -2.65 -15.29
C LEU A 209 1.54 -3.01 -14.82
N THR A 210 1.73 -4.14 -14.14
CA THR A 210 3.04 -4.58 -13.68
C THR A 210 4.04 -4.80 -14.83
N LEU A 211 3.56 -5.31 -15.96
CA LEU A 211 4.37 -5.56 -17.16
C LEU A 211 4.69 -4.27 -17.93
N PHE A 212 3.71 -3.37 -18.09
CA PHE A 212 3.84 -2.16 -18.90
C PHE A 212 4.31 -0.92 -18.13
N SER A 213 4.55 -1.02 -16.81
CA SER A 213 5.04 0.11 -15.99
C SER A 213 6.56 0.33 -16.06
N GLY A 214 7.24 -0.27 -17.04
CA GLY A 214 8.68 -0.12 -17.21
C GLY A 214 9.50 -0.67 -16.04
N THR A 215 9.06 -1.77 -15.43
CA THR A 215 9.71 -2.37 -14.24
C THR A 215 11.01 -3.08 -14.60
N MET A 216 11.01 -3.84 -15.70
CA MET A 216 12.16 -4.62 -16.17
C MET A 216 12.97 -3.92 -17.25
N PHE A 217 12.31 -3.11 -18.07
CA PHE A 217 12.91 -2.35 -19.16
C PHE A 217 12.41 -0.91 -19.12
N PRO A 218 13.18 0.07 -19.62
CA PRO A 218 12.73 1.45 -19.70
C PRO A 218 11.45 1.56 -20.53
N LEU A 219 10.56 2.47 -20.12
CA LEU A 219 9.25 2.63 -20.76
C LEU A 219 9.40 3.09 -22.23
N GLU A 220 10.47 3.81 -22.52
CA GLU A 220 10.83 4.37 -23.83
C GLU A 220 11.12 3.28 -24.87
N VAL A 221 11.44 2.06 -24.44
CA VAL A 221 11.67 0.91 -25.33
C VAL A 221 10.34 0.35 -25.85
N LEU A 222 9.23 0.62 -25.18
CA LEU A 222 7.92 0.18 -25.64
C LEU A 222 7.46 0.98 -26.86
N PRO A 223 6.74 0.35 -27.80
CA PRO A 223 6.04 1.06 -28.87
C PRO A 223 5.23 2.23 -28.34
N ILE A 224 5.20 3.35 -29.09
CA ILE A 224 4.60 4.61 -28.63
C ILE A 224 3.12 4.48 -28.23
N TRP A 225 2.39 3.50 -28.77
CA TRP A 225 1.00 3.22 -28.44
C TRP A 225 0.81 2.50 -27.09
N LEU A 226 1.86 1.87 -26.55
CA LEU A 226 1.84 1.21 -25.23
C LEU A 226 2.31 2.12 -24.09
N GLN A 227 3.13 3.14 -24.38
CA GLN A 227 3.67 4.06 -23.37
C GLN A 227 2.59 4.76 -22.53
N PRO A 228 1.42 5.18 -23.08
CA PRO A 228 0.37 5.80 -22.28
C PRO A 228 -0.17 4.92 -21.14
N ILE A 229 -0.15 3.59 -21.29
CA ILE A 229 -0.57 2.65 -20.24
C ILE A 229 0.39 2.74 -19.05
N GLY A 230 1.69 2.87 -19.33
CA GLY A 230 2.71 3.10 -18.31
C GLY A 230 2.54 4.46 -17.62
N TRP A 231 2.30 5.53 -18.39
CA TRP A 231 2.16 6.89 -17.82
C TRP A 231 0.95 7.08 -16.89
N ILE A 232 -0.10 6.30 -17.06
CA ILE A 232 -1.26 6.32 -16.15
C ILE A 232 -0.99 5.52 -14.88
N SER A 233 -0.03 4.60 -14.93
CA SER A 233 0.21 3.64 -13.86
C SER A 233 0.86 4.28 -12.64
N PRO A 234 0.26 4.18 -11.43
CA PRO A 234 0.92 4.56 -10.19
C PRO A 234 2.24 3.81 -9.97
N LEU A 235 2.35 2.59 -10.51
CA LEU A 235 3.56 1.79 -10.40
C LEU A 235 4.73 2.39 -11.18
N TRP A 236 4.48 2.97 -12.35
CA TRP A 236 5.52 3.63 -13.13
C TRP A 236 6.06 4.85 -12.35
N HIS A 237 5.17 5.70 -11.84
CA HIS A 237 5.59 6.86 -11.05
C HIS A 237 6.38 6.47 -9.79
N ALA A 238 5.97 5.40 -9.11
CA ALA A 238 6.69 4.88 -7.96
C ALA A 238 8.05 4.30 -8.32
N SER A 239 8.14 3.58 -9.45
CA SER A 239 9.38 2.98 -9.94
C SER A 239 10.42 4.04 -10.31
N GLU A 240 10.00 5.10 -11.00
CA GLU A 240 10.88 6.22 -11.36
C GLU A 240 11.38 6.99 -10.12
N LEU A 241 10.51 7.23 -9.13
CA LEU A 241 10.94 7.82 -7.86
C LEU A 241 11.89 6.90 -7.09
N ALA A 242 11.60 5.60 -7.04
CA ALA A 242 12.45 4.62 -6.38
C ALA A 242 13.85 4.58 -7.00
N ARG A 243 13.94 4.55 -8.34
CA ARG A 243 15.19 4.63 -9.10
C ARG A 243 15.97 5.90 -8.83
N ALA A 244 15.31 7.06 -8.91
CA ALA A 244 15.93 8.35 -8.66
C ALA A 244 16.53 8.44 -7.25
N THR A 245 15.87 7.85 -6.25
CA THR A 245 16.40 7.78 -4.88
C THR A 245 17.52 6.74 -4.72
N ALA A 246 17.45 5.62 -5.47
CA ALA A 246 18.38 4.49 -5.36
C ALA A 246 19.76 4.76 -5.97
N TYR A 247 19.82 5.40 -7.14
CA TYR A 247 21.07 5.66 -7.85
C TYR A 247 21.24 7.08 -8.40
N GLY A 248 20.27 7.96 -8.14
CA GLY A 248 20.31 9.37 -8.53
C GLY A 248 19.34 9.71 -9.67
N PRO A 249 18.91 10.98 -9.76
CA PRO A 249 17.98 11.43 -10.78
C PRO A 249 18.64 11.45 -12.17
N THR A 250 17.99 10.81 -13.14
CA THR A 250 18.41 10.77 -14.56
C THR A 250 17.65 11.77 -15.43
N GLY A 251 16.54 12.32 -14.93
CA GLY A 251 15.66 13.23 -15.66
C GLY A 251 15.58 14.63 -15.03
N PRO A 252 14.87 15.56 -15.70
CA PRO A 252 14.58 16.89 -15.17
C PRO A 252 13.94 16.84 -13.77
N GLY A 253 14.42 17.70 -12.86
CA GLY A 253 13.94 17.74 -11.47
C GLY A 253 12.42 17.90 -11.31
N TRP A 254 11.77 18.61 -12.23
CA TRP A 254 10.33 18.85 -12.22
C TRP A 254 9.49 17.58 -12.45
N LEU A 255 10.02 16.57 -13.14
CA LEU A 255 9.31 15.30 -13.36
C LEU A 255 9.09 14.55 -12.05
N TYR A 256 10.08 14.56 -11.14
CA TYR A 256 9.94 13.94 -9.82
C TYR A 256 8.83 14.57 -8.99
N LEU A 257 8.65 15.89 -9.10
CA LEU A 257 7.51 16.56 -8.50
C LEU A 257 6.18 16.08 -9.10
N VAL A 258 6.12 15.90 -10.42
CA VAL A 258 4.92 15.34 -11.09
C VAL A 258 4.61 13.94 -10.58
N HIS A 259 5.60 13.05 -10.49
CA HIS A 259 5.40 11.70 -9.96
C HIS A 259 4.81 11.73 -8.54
N VAL A 260 5.35 12.57 -7.65
CA VAL A 260 4.84 12.71 -6.27
C VAL A 260 3.42 13.26 -6.27
N VAL A 261 3.13 14.30 -7.05
CA VAL A 261 1.81 14.94 -7.11
C VAL A 261 0.75 13.97 -7.63
N VAL A 262 1.06 13.21 -8.68
CA VAL A 262 0.12 12.20 -9.24
C VAL A 262 -0.19 11.12 -8.21
N LEU A 263 0.84 10.60 -7.51
CA LEU A 263 0.64 9.59 -6.48
C LEU A 263 -0.19 10.12 -5.31
N LEU A 264 0.12 11.32 -4.81
CA LEU A 264 -0.65 11.94 -3.73
C LEU A 264 -2.10 12.22 -4.14
N ALA A 265 -2.32 12.72 -5.36
CA ALA A 265 -3.66 12.94 -5.89
C ALA A 265 -4.46 11.63 -5.94
N ALA A 266 -3.86 10.54 -6.44
CA ALA A 266 -4.47 9.23 -6.47
C ALA A 266 -4.79 8.69 -5.06
N ILE A 267 -3.89 8.88 -4.09
CA ILE A 267 -4.12 8.52 -2.68
C ILE A 267 -5.30 9.29 -2.09
N VAL A 268 -5.34 10.62 -2.28
CA VAL A 268 -6.42 11.46 -1.75
C VAL A 268 -7.77 11.05 -2.34
N VAL A 269 -7.83 10.86 -3.67
CA VAL A 269 -9.05 10.38 -4.35
C VAL A 269 -9.44 9.00 -3.85
N GLY A 270 -8.50 8.06 -3.79
CA GLY A 270 -8.71 6.71 -3.29
C GLY A 270 -9.24 6.68 -1.87
N TRP A 271 -8.64 7.45 -0.96
CA TRP A 271 -9.09 7.60 0.43
C TRP A 271 -10.53 8.09 0.52
N VAL A 272 -10.87 9.16 -0.21
CA VAL A 272 -12.24 9.69 -0.26
C VAL A 272 -13.23 8.63 -0.77
N LEU A 273 -12.84 7.86 -1.80
CA LEU A 273 -13.68 6.81 -2.36
C LEU A 273 -13.87 5.63 -1.40
N VAL A 274 -12.83 5.21 -0.67
CA VAL A 274 -12.89 4.17 0.37
C VAL A 274 -13.85 4.58 1.47
N VAL A 275 -13.66 5.77 2.06
CA VAL A 275 -14.51 6.26 3.14
C VAL A 275 -15.96 6.39 2.69
N ARG A 276 -16.21 6.92 1.49
CA ARG A 276 -17.57 7.01 0.92
C ARG A 276 -18.18 5.63 0.67
N GLY A 277 -17.40 4.68 0.15
CA GLY A 277 -17.84 3.30 -0.11
C GLY A 277 -18.23 2.60 1.18
N LEU A 278 -17.35 2.61 2.17
CA LEU A 278 -17.60 2.03 3.49
C LEU A 278 -18.75 2.72 4.21
N ARG A 279 -18.88 4.04 4.11
CA ARG A 279 -20.00 4.78 4.71
C ARG A 279 -21.33 4.26 4.16
N ARG A 280 -21.47 4.24 2.84
CA ARG A 280 -22.69 3.72 2.18
C ARG A 280 -22.96 2.25 2.50
N ARG A 281 -21.93 1.45 2.75
CA ARG A 281 -22.09 0.01 3.02
C ARG A 281 -22.45 -0.28 4.47
N LEU A 282 -21.82 0.45 5.39
CA LEU A 282 -21.98 0.23 6.82
C LEU A 282 -23.19 0.95 7.39
N GLU A 283 -23.65 2.05 6.78
CA GLU A 283 -24.82 2.85 7.21
C GLU A 283 -26.17 2.31 6.73
N LYS A 284 -26.18 1.28 5.88
CA LYS A 284 -27.38 0.49 5.56
C LYS A 284 -27.72 -0.44 6.74
#